data_AF-A0A109Q6Z7-F1
#
_entry.id   AF-A0A109Q6Z7-F1
#
_cell.length_a   1.000
_cell.length_b   1.000
_cell.length_c   1.000
_cell.angle_alpha   90.00
_cell.angle_beta   90.00
_cell.angle_gamma   90.00
#
_symmetry.space_group_name_H-M   'P 1'
#
loop_
_entity.id
_entity.type
_entity.pdbx_description
1 polymer ?
#
loop_
_entity_poly.entity_id
_entity_poly.type
_entity_poly.pdbx_seq_one_letter_code
_entity_poly.pdbx_strand_id
1 'polypeptide(L)'
;MFHYIFEDEAEFDDFSLEDLKKLESSLGVKLPESYVNLMKVHNGGTLAYSVLRSGRVPDGEVEITDLRGIDLEEGIGETNYLVEEWGMEKGLVIISGDGNYWLALDYRKHTENEPPVVYIEEDTDEKPKQVAKTFELFLKKLEKPEDDDFEIEYDADDEDDIIYTKEEFEQLVKEGKSDIEIANCFYQFASMDCDISWFVELAIKAMKAKITDDLPYGIGEEVLTKLNETPKEDWPIELLDELANEFIGFVDSNGFANPGVIKYGKKIKRKIGM
;
A
#
# COMPACT_ATOMS: atom_id res chain seq x y z
N MET A 1 8.38 -15.17 15.94
CA MET A 1 7.17 -14.38 15.62
C MET A 1 7.64 -13.25 14.73
N PHE A 2 7.11 -13.15 13.51
CA PHE A 2 7.62 -12.27 12.44
C PHE A 2 6.96 -10.89 12.42
N HIS A 3 6.34 -10.43 13.50
CA HIS A 3 5.61 -9.14 13.50
C HIS A 3 6.51 -7.93 13.23
N TYR A 4 7.83 -8.07 13.42
CA TYR A 4 8.81 -7.02 13.16
C TYR A 4 8.97 -6.67 11.67
N ILE A 5 8.39 -7.46 10.77
CA ILE A 5 8.53 -7.24 9.33
C ILE A 5 7.63 -6.12 8.81
N PHE A 6 6.68 -5.63 9.61
CA PHE A 6 5.77 -4.55 9.23
C PHE A 6 6.29 -3.20 9.73
N GLU A 7 5.98 -2.15 8.99
CA GLU A 7 6.36 -0.76 9.29
C GLU A 7 5.27 -0.03 10.09
N ASP A 8 4.06 -0.03 9.56
CA ASP A 8 2.92 0.72 10.06
C ASP A 8 1.94 -0.14 10.89
N GLU A 9 0.80 0.44 11.25
CA GLU A 9 -0.36 -0.28 11.78
C GLU A 9 -0.89 -1.33 10.78
N ALA A 10 -1.61 -2.33 11.31
CA ALA A 10 -2.27 -3.33 10.48
C ALA A 10 -3.22 -2.68 9.48
N GLU A 11 -3.17 -3.15 8.23
CA GLU A 11 -4.04 -2.63 7.20
C GLU A 11 -5.49 -3.00 7.47
N PHE A 12 -5.76 -4.24 7.88
CA PHE A 12 -7.11 -4.75 8.12
C PHE A 12 -7.40 -4.93 9.61
N ASP A 13 -8.69 -4.91 9.96
CA ASP A 13 -9.16 -5.22 11.31
C ASP A 13 -8.89 -6.69 11.69
N ASP A 14 -8.96 -7.00 12.98
CA ASP A 14 -8.88 -8.38 13.46
C ASP A 14 -9.99 -9.26 12.86
N PHE A 15 -9.62 -10.46 12.39
CA PHE A 15 -10.57 -11.43 11.86
C PHE A 15 -10.95 -12.50 12.89
N SER A 16 -12.20 -12.97 12.83
CA SER A 16 -12.65 -14.07 13.67
C SER A 16 -12.30 -15.44 13.08
N LEU A 17 -12.36 -16.50 13.90
CA LEU A 17 -12.26 -17.87 13.43
C LEU A 17 -13.39 -18.26 12.44
N GLU A 18 -14.53 -17.56 12.49
CA GLU A 18 -15.62 -17.78 11.55
C GLU A 18 -15.28 -17.17 10.18
N ASP A 19 -14.73 -15.96 10.17
CA ASP A 19 -14.32 -15.27 8.94
C ASP A 19 -13.20 -16.03 8.24
N LEU A 20 -12.18 -16.50 8.98
CA LEU A 20 -11.14 -17.38 8.46
C LEU A 20 -11.74 -18.62 7.77
N LYS A 21 -12.72 -19.29 8.40
CA LYS A 21 -13.35 -20.49 7.82
C LYS A 21 -14.15 -20.18 6.56
N LYS A 22 -14.85 -19.05 6.53
CA LYS A 22 -15.61 -18.61 5.35
C LYS A 22 -14.64 -18.30 4.21
N LEU A 23 -13.55 -17.58 4.49
CA LEU A 23 -12.52 -17.23 3.53
C LEU A 23 -11.83 -18.47 2.95
N GLU A 24 -11.33 -19.36 3.81
CA GLU A 24 -10.74 -20.64 3.39
C GLU A 24 -11.70 -21.47 2.53
N SER A 25 -12.99 -21.47 2.87
CA SER A 25 -14.02 -22.17 2.07
C SER A 25 -14.26 -21.50 0.72
N SER A 26 -14.21 -20.16 0.65
CA SER A 26 -14.35 -19.38 -0.58
C SER A 26 -13.17 -19.59 -1.53
N LEU A 27 -11.95 -19.62 -0.98
CA LEU A 27 -10.72 -19.89 -1.73
C LEU A 27 -10.54 -21.39 -2.04
N GLY A 28 -11.24 -22.26 -1.33
CA GLY A 28 -11.15 -23.72 -1.48
C GLY A 28 -9.84 -24.31 -0.95
N VAL A 29 -9.17 -23.64 -0.02
CA VAL A 29 -7.84 -24.03 0.51
C VAL A 29 -7.78 -23.92 2.04
N LYS A 30 -6.72 -24.48 2.63
CA LYS A 30 -6.32 -24.21 4.02
C LYS A 30 -5.06 -23.39 4.03
N LEU A 31 -5.09 -22.23 4.70
CA LEU A 31 -3.96 -21.30 4.74
C LEU A 31 -2.81 -21.87 5.59
N PRO A 32 -1.55 -21.48 5.31
CA PRO A 32 -0.40 -21.83 6.13
C PRO A 32 -0.61 -21.37 7.56
N GLU A 33 -0.23 -22.20 8.53
CA GLU A 33 -0.36 -21.84 9.95
C GLU A 33 0.49 -20.60 10.26
N SER A 34 1.67 -20.53 9.64
CA SER A 34 2.56 -19.37 9.72
C SER A 34 1.93 -18.08 9.21
N TYR A 35 1.11 -18.15 8.15
CA TYR A 35 0.37 -17.00 7.60
C TYR A 35 -0.70 -16.54 8.58
N VAL A 36 -1.58 -17.46 8.99
CA VAL A 36 -2.69 -17.15 9.92
C VAL A 36 -2.18 -16.60 11.24
N ASN A 37 -1.09 -17.16 11.77
CA ASN A 37 -0.51 -16.68 13.04
C ASN A 37 0.13 -15.30 12.91
N LEU A 38 0.70 -14.96 11.75
CA LEU A 38 1.20 -13.61 11.50
C LEU A 38 0.04 -12.61 11.40
N MET A 39 -0.98 -12.93 10.60
CA MET A 39 -2.14 -12.06 10.38
C MET A 39 -2.95 -11.81 11.66
N LYS A 40 -2.94 -12.74 12.62
CA LYS A 40 -3.55 -12.52 13.97
C LYS A 40 -2.81 -11.49 14.82
N VAL A 41 -1.53 -11.24 14.53
CA VAL A 41 -0.71 -10.27 15.25
C VAL A 41 -0.72 -8.94 14.52
N HIS A 42 -0.71 -8.97 13.19
CA HIS A 42 -0.72 -7.80 12.32
C HIS A 42 -1.36 -8.20 10.99
N ASN A 43 -2.62 -7.81 10.78
CA ASN A 43 -3.45 -8.29 9.66
C ASN A 43 -3.17 -7.52 8.37
N GLY A 44 -2.02 -7.83 7.76
CA GLY A 44 -1.57 -7.24 6.50
C GLY A 44 -1.06 -5.79 6.64
N GLY A 45 -0.50 -5.28 5.55
CA GLY A 45 0.04 -3.92 5.46
C GLY A 45 1.47 -3.87 4.95
N THR A 46 2.06 -2.67 5.02
CA THR A 46 3.38 -2.33 4.48
C THR A 46 4.51 -3.03 5.22
N LEU A 47 5.49 -3.56 4.47
CA LEU A 47 6.63 -4.27 5.02
C LEU A 47 7.82 -3.33 5.29
N ALA A 48 8.31 -3.31 6.53
CA ALA A 48 9.64 -2.79 6.89
C ALA A 48 10.78 -3.71 6.44
N TYR A 49 10.48 -5.00 6.19
CA TYR A 49 11.40 -5.98 5.61
C TYR A 49 10.83 -6.37 4.25
N SER A 50 11.05 -5.53 3.25
CA SER A 50 10.44 -5.63 1.92
C SER A 50 11.33 -6.32 0.88
N VAL A 51 12.64 -6.45 1.10
CA VAL A 51 13.55 -6.90 0.03
C VAL A 51 13.66 -8.43 -0.02
N LEU A 52 13.42 -9.00 -1.21
CA LEU A 52 13.63 -10.41 -1.52
C LEU A 52 14.76 -10.61 -2.54
N ARG A 53 15.94 -11.04 -2.08
CA ARG A 53 17.06 -11.43 -2.95
C ARG A 53 16.95 -12.89 -3.39
N SER A 54 16.85 -13.12 -4.70
CA SER A 54 16.73 -14.47 -5.27
C SER A 54 17.02 -14.48 -6.77
N GLY A 55 17.80 -15.44 -7.27
CA GLY A 55 17.94 -15.69 -8.72
C GLY A 55 16.65 -16.23 -9.39
N ARG A 56 15.50 -16.11 -8.73
CA ARG A 56 14.16 -16.50 -9.19
C ARG A 56 13.24 -15.29 -9.36
N VAL A 57 13.75 -14.09 -9.14
CA VAL A 57 13.05 -12.83 -9.42
C VAL A 57 13.87 -12.02 -10.44
N PRO A 58 13.28 -11.05 -11.14
CA PRO A 58 14.01 -10.15 -12.04
C PRO A 58 15.23 -9.52 -11.36
N ASP A 59 16.32 -9.36 -12.10
CA ASP A 59 17.57 -8.73 -11.65
C ASP A 59 18.21 -9.30 -10.35
N GLY A 60 17.70 -10.42 -9.84
CA GLY A 60 18.18 -11.07 -8.63
C GLY A 60 17.59 -10.49 -7.32
N GLU A 61 16.75 -9.47 -7.40
CA GLU A 61 16.16 -8.77 -6.27
C GLU A 61 14.80 -8.18 -6.64
N VAL A 62 13.85 -8.20 -5.71
CA VAL A 62 12.59 -7.49 -5.85
C VAL A 62 12.15 -6.92 -4.51
N GLU A 63 11.55 -5.75 -4.53
CA GLU A 63 10.89 -5.16 -3.38
C GLU A 63 9.43 -5.61 -3.29
N ILE A 64 9.08 -6.15 -2.13
CA ILE A 64 7.74 -6.60 -1.76
C ILE A 64 7.16 -5.57 -0.81
N THR A 65 6.26 -4.73 -1.33
CA THR A 65 5.76 -3.54 -0.62
C THR A 65 4.87 -3.87 0.56
N ASP A 66 4.05 -4.92 0.44
CA ASP A 66 3.02 -5.25 1.42
C ASP A 66 2.77 -6.76 1.50
N LEU A 67 2.07 -7.16 2.56
CA LEU A 67 1.34 -8.42 2.61
C LEU A 67 -0.15 -8.17 2.75
N ARG A 68 -0.94 -8.87 1.93
CA ARG A 68 -2.40 -8.80 1.98
C ARG A 68 -2.95 -9.47 3.24
N GLY A 69 -3.82 -8.78 3.98
CA GLY A 69 -4.47 -9.33 5.15
C GLY A 69 -5.55 -10.38 4.83
N ILE A 70 -6.05 -11.03 5.89
CA ILE A 70 -7.24 -11.88 5.87
C ILE A 70 -8.46 -10.98 6.00
N ASP A 71 -9.19 -10.83 4.89
CA ASP A 71 -10.53 -10.26 4.82
C ASP A 71 -11.37 -11.06 3.81
N LEU A 72 -12.70 -11.02 3.91
CA LEU A 72 -13.61 -11.77 3.04
C LEU A 72 -13.82 -11.13 1.67
N GLU A 73 -13.79 -9.81 1.60
CA GLU A 73 -14.07 -9.03 0.39
C GLU A 73 -12.81 -8.32 -0.12
N GLU A 74 -11.91 -7.93 0.78
CA GLU A 74 -10.63 -7.28 0.48
C GLU A 74 -9.43 -8.21 0.82
N GLY A 75 -8.19 -7.70 0.69
CA GLY A 75 -6.99 -8.44 1.06
C GLY A 75 -6.80 -9.70 0.21
N ILE A 76 -6.67 -10.87 0.84
CA ILE A 76 -6.63 -12.14 0.12
C ILE A 76 -8.01 -12.63 -0.35
N GLY A 77 -9.10 -12.04 0.12
CA GLY A 77 -10.47 -12.30 -0.37
C GLY A 77 -10.63 -11.98 -1.85
N GLU A 78 -9.85 -11.01 -2.35
CA GLU A 78 -9.80 -10.61 -3.76
C GLU A 78 -9.14 -11.64 -4.67
N THR A 79 -8.47 -12.67 -4.10
CA THR A 79 -7.71 -13.68 -4.86
C THR A 79 -8.49 -14.24 -6.05
N ASN A 80 -9.73 -14.67 -5.85
CA ASN A 80 -10.49 -15.31 -6.93
C ASN A 80 -10.78 -14.34 -8.08
N TYR A 81 -11.06 -13.07 -7.75
CA TYR A 81 -11.23 -12.01 -8.74
C TYR A 81 -9.92 -11.72 -9.47
N LEU A 82 -8.82 -11.53 -8.74
CA LEU A 82 -7.50 -11.25 -9.32
C LEU A 82 -7.03 -12.39 -10.24
N VAL A 83 -7.19 -13.65 -9.81
CA VAL A 83 -6.85 -14.82 -10.62
C VAL A 83 -7.66 -14.87 -11.92
N GLU A 84 -8.94 -14.49 -11.90
CA GLU A 84 -9.78 -14.45 -13.10
C GLU A 84 -9.44 -13.28 -14.01
N GLU A 85 -9.33 -12.07 -13.46
CA GLU A 85 -9.06 -10.83 -14.19
C GLU A 85 -7.72 -10.89 -14.94
N TRP A 86 -6.69 -11.42 -14.29
CA TRP A 86 -5.34 -11.52 -14.85
C TRP A 86 -5.08 -12.85 -15.57
N GLY A 87 -6.11 -13.69 -15.75
CA GLY A 87 -5.99 -14.95 -16.48
C GLY A 87 -5.03 -15.96 -15.85
N MET A 88 -4.77 -15.85 -14.55
CA MET A 88 -3.87 -16.73 -13.82
C MET A 88 -4.48 -18.13 -13.62
N GLU A 89 -3.64 -19.12 -13.33
CA GLU A 89 -4.11 -20.48 -13.05
C GLU A 89 -4.83 -20.57 -11.70
N LYS A 90 -5.99 -21.26 -11.67
CA LYS A 90 -6.73 -21.53 -10.43
C LYS A 90 -5.88 -22.32 -9.42
N GLY A 91 -6.05 -22.02 -8.13
CA GLY A 91 -5.27 -22.64 -7.04
C GLY A 91 -4.08 -21.80 -6.59
N LEU A 92 -4.00 -20.54 -7.02
CA LEU A 92 -3.13 -19.53 -6.44
C LEU A 92 -3.91 -18.72 -5.39
N VAL A 93 -3.26 -18.39 -4.28
CA VAL A 93 -3.75 -17.37 -3.34
C VAL A 93 -2.79 -16.20 -3.34
N ILE A 94 -3.27 -15.03 -3.75
CA ILE A 94 -2.45 -13.82 -3.94
C ILE A 94 -2.22 -13.19 -2.57
N ILE A 95 -0.94 -13.05 -2.18
CA ILE A 95 -0.53 -12.56 -0.87
C ILE A 95 0.21 -11.22 -0.93
N SER A 96 0.62 -10.78 -2.11
CA SER A 96 1.21 -9.46 -2.38
C SER A 96 1.26 -9.22 -3.90
N GLY A 97 1.40 -7.95 -4.31
CA GLY A 97 1.53 -7.55 -5.71
C GLY A 97 0.57 -6.42 -6.11
N ASP A 98 0.96 -5.71 -7.16
CA ASP A 98 0.35 -4.47 -7.66
C ASP A 98 -0.12 -4.56 -9.13
N GLY A 99 0.10 -5.71 -9.78
CA GLY A 99 -0.17 -5.91 -11.21
C GLY A 99 1.07 -5.89 -12.10
N ASN A 100 2.23 -5.43 -11.62
CA ASN A 100 3.52 -5.64 -12.29
C ASN A 100 4.08 -7.04 -11.97
N TYR A 101 3.80 -7.50 -10.75
CA TYR A 101 4.09 -8.85 -10.31
C TYR A 101 3.05 -9.32 -9.30
N TRP A 102 3.02 -10.62 -9.06
CA TRP A 102 2.26 -11.23 -7.97
C TRP A 102 3.12 -12.20 -7.16
N LEU A 103 2.98 -12.14 -5.85
CA LEU A 103 3.38 -13.23 -4.96
C LEU A 103 2.16 -14.04 -4.57
N ALA A 104 2.27 -15.36 -4.69
CA ALA A 104 1.17 -16.26 -4.41
C ALA A 104 1.59 -17.51 -3.64
N LEU A 105 0.67 -18.03 -2.81
CA LEU A 105 0.70 -19.38 -2.28
C LEU A 105 0.19 -20.34 -3.37
N ASP A 106 1.01 -21.30 -3.78
CA ASP A 106 0.71 -22.17 -4.93
C ASP A 106 0.15 -23.53 -4.52
N TYR A 107 -1.17 -23.66 -4.52
CA TYR A 107 -1.91 -24.89 -4.23
C TYR A 107 -2.17 -25.77 -5.46
N ARG A 108 -1.74 -25.37 -6.67
CA ARG A 108 -2.06 -26.10 -7.92
C ARG A 108 -1.65 -27.57 -7.90
N LYS A 109 -0.59 -27.89 -7.15
CA LYS A 109 -0.08 -29.26 -6.95
C LYS A 109 -0.04 -29.68 -5.49
N HIS A 110 -0.57 -28.85 -4.59
CA HIS A 110 -0.45 -29.03 -3.15
C HIS A 110 -1.83 -28.92 -2.51
N THR A 111 -2.34 -30.05 -2.03
CA THR A 111 -3.58 -30.09 -1.24
C THR A 111 -3.32 -29.99 0.26
N GLU A 112 -2.07 -29.82 0.66
CA GLU A 112 -1.63 -29.68 2.05
C GLU A 112 -1.64 -28.20 2.47
N ASN A 113 -1.64 -27.96 3.78
CA ASN A 113 -1.78 -26.60 4.35
C ASN A 113 -0.51 -25.74 4.19
N GLU A 114 0.59 -26.27 3.66
CA GLU A 114 1.88 -25.56 3.52
C GLU A 114 2.35 -25.59 2.05
N PRO A 115 1.70 -24.84 1.14
CA PRO A 115 2.16 -24.68 -0.23
C PRO A 115 3.46 -23.85 -0.31
N PRO A 116 4.20 -23.96 -1.43
CA PRO A 116 5.29 -23.05 -1.72
C PRO A 116 4.79 -21.63 -2.04
N VAL A 117 5.69 -20.67 -1.89
CA VAL A 117 5.50 -19.28 -2.35
C VAL A 117 6.12 -19.15 -3.74
N VAL A 118 5.37 -18.61 -4.69
CA VAL A 118 5.80 -18.35 -6.07
C VAL A 118 5.73 -16.87 -6.38
N TYR A 119 6.67 -16.42 -7.22
CA TYR A 119 6.68 -15.12 -7.86
C TYR A 119 6.18 -15.27 -9.29
N ILE A 120 5.30 -14.37 -9.71
CA ILE A 120 4.67 -14.33 -11.02
C ILE A 120 4.99 -12.96 -11.59
N GLU A 121 5.59 -12.95 -12.77
CA GLU A 121 5.97 -11.74 -13.49
C GLU A 121 4.92 -11.53 -14.58
N GLU A 122 4.20 -10.43 -14.52
CA GLU A 122 3.22 -10.09 -15.54
C GLU A 122 3.92 -9.68 -16.84
N ASP A 123 3.21 -9.72 -17.96
CA ASP A 123 3.73 -9.45 -19.32
C ASP A 123 4.83 -10.41 -19.82
N THR A 124 5.00 -11.57 -19.18
CA THR A 124 5.91 -12.63 -19.64
C THR A 124 5.20 -13.97 -19.86
N ASP A 125 5.65 -14.75 -20.85
CA ASP A 125 5.23 -16.15 -21.02
C ASP A 125 5.92 -17.09 -20.01
N GLU A 126 6.61 -16.55 -19.00
CA GLU A 126 7.36 -17.33 -18.04
C GLU A 126 6.43 -17.99 -17.01
N LYS A 127 6.83 -19.18 -16.55
CA LYS A 127 6.06 -19.90 -15.54
C LYS A 127 6.32 -19.29 -14.15
N PRO A 128 5.33 -19.32 -13.24
CA PRO A 128 5.54 -18.93 -11.85
C PRO A 128 6.80 -19.57 -11.24
N LYS A 129 7.65 -18.73 -10.66
CA LYS A 129 8.96 -19.12 -10.14
C LYS A 129 8.86 -19.33 -8.63
N GLN A 130 9.15 -20.53 -8.16
CA GLN A 130 9.17 -20.82 -6.72
C GLN A 130 10.28 -20.03 -6.01
N VAL A 131 9.89 -19.12 -5.11
CA VAL A 131 10.81 -18.31 -4.30
C VAL A 131 11.02 -18.88 -2.90
N ALA A 132 10.05 -19.62 -2.35
CA ALA A 132 10.20 -20.34 -1.08
C ALA A 132 9.42 -21.66 -1.06
N LYS A 133 9.80 -22.57 -0.15
CA LYS A 133 9.12 -23.86 0.02
C LYS A 133 7.89 -23.80 0.93
N THR A 134 7.85 -22.81 1.81
CA THR A 134 6.76 -22.54 2.74
C THR A 134 6.69 -21.04 2.97
N PHE A 135 5.57 -20.54 3.49
CA PHE A 135 5.43 -19.12 3.83
C PHE A 135 6.41 -18.70 4.93
N GLU A 136 6.65 -19.53 5.95
CA GLU A 136 7.64 -19.23 6.99
C GLU A 136 9.07 -19.07 6.43
N LEU A 137 9.44 -19.90 5.44
CA LEU A 137 10.75 -19.78 4.77
C LEU A 137 10.84 -18.56 3.86
N PHE A 138 9.71 -18.10 3.32
CA PHE A 138 9.65 -16.83 2.60
C PHE A 138 9.91 -15.66 3.56
N LEU A 139 9.23 -15.61 4.70
CA LEU A 139 9.44 -14.55 5.69
C LEU A 139 10.90 -14.44 6.17
N LYS A 140 11.60 -15.58 6.32
CA LYS A 140 13.01 -15.61 6.72
C LYS A 140 13.98 -15.08 5.67
N LYS A 141 13.52 -14.93 4.42
CA LYS A 141 14.32 -14.39 3.31
C LYS A 141 14.10 -12.90 3.09
N LEU A 142 13.07 -12.32 3.72
CA LEU A 142 12.84 -10.90 3.67
C LEU A 142 13.92 -10.20 4.47
N GLU A 143 14.61 -9.30 3.80
CA GLU A 143 15.62 -8.45 4.37
C GLU A 143 15.01 -7.05 4.51
N LYS A 144 15.54 -6.26 5.45
CA LYS A 144 15.30 -4.83 5.35
C LYS A 144 15.82 -4.36 4.00
N PRO A 145 15.18 -3.36 3.37
CA PRO A 145 15.93 -2.52 2.45
C PRO A 145 17.29 -2.27 3.07
N GLU A 146 18.35 -2.43 2.28
CA GLU A 146 19.56 -1.70 2.66
C GLU A 146 19.05 -0.28 2.83
N ASP A 147 19.30 0.32 4.01
CA ASP A 147 19.31 1.77 4.07
C ASP A 147 20.27 2.07 2.94
N ASP A 148 19.74 2.45 1.78
CA ASP A 148 20.55 3.14 0.84
C ASP A 148 20.99 4.31 1.72
N ASP A 149 22.22 4.21 2.22
CA ASP A 149 23.09 5.34 2.33
C ASP A 149 23.28 5.92 0.89
N PHE A 150 22.23 6.04 0.07
CA PHE A 150 21.68 7.37 -0.07
C PHE A 150 21.54 8.06 1.33
N GLU A 151 22.69 8.40 1.95
CA GLU A 151 23.04 9.80 1.87
C GLU A 151 22.76 10.11 0.40
N ILE A 152 21.55 10.60 0.12
CA ILE A 152 21.49 11.77 -0.71
C ILE A 152 22.66 12.55 -0.09
N GLU A 153 23.83 12.51 -0.74
CA GLU A 153 24.60 13.71 -0.84
C GLU A 153 23.52 14.63 -1.42
N TYR A 154 22.71 15.20 -0.52
CA TYR A 154 22.43 16.60 -0.55
C TYR A 154 23.84 17.09 -0.74
N ASP A 155 24.24 17.26 -2.01
CA ASP A 155 25.11 18.36 -2.35
C ASP A 155 24.50 19.44 -1.49
N ALA A 156 25.19 19.79 -0.40
CA ALA A 156 24.65 20.65 0.65
C ALA A 156 24.53 22.10 0.13
N ASP A 157 24.28 22.22 -1.18
CA ASP A 157 24.43 23.29 -2.14
C ASP A 157 23.39 23.18 -3.30
N ASP A 158 22.51 22.17 -3.42
CA ASP A 158 21.38 22.16 -4.39
C ASP A 158 20.18 21.34 -3.82
N GLU A 159 19.01 21.85 -3.41
CA GLU A 159 18.31 23.13 -3.47
C GLU A 159 17.88 23.51 -2.03
N ASP A 160 17.87 24.82 -1.73
CA ASP A 160 17.63 25.43 -0.42
C ASP A 160 16.62 24.69 0.50
N ASP A 161 16.82 24.74 1.83
CA ASP A 161 15.80 24.52 2.86
C ASP A 161 14.64 25.54 2.66
N ILE A 162 13.85 25.40 1.59
CA ILE A 162 12.75 26.30 1.26
C ILE A 162 11.65 25.99 2.26
N ILE A 163 11.60 26.80 3.31
CA ILE A 163 10.50 26.80 4.27
C ILE A 163 9.37 27.61 3.66
N TYR A 164 8.32 26.92 3.24
CA TYR A 164 7.13 27.56 2.69
C TYR A 164 6.26 28.15 3.79
N THR A 165 5.76 29.36 3.57
CA THR A 165 4.69 29.96 4.37
C THR A 165 3.32 29.38 3.98
N LYS A 166 2.32 29.55 4.84
CA LYS A 166 0.94 29.11 4.53
C LYS A 166 0.41 29.84 3.30
N GLU A 167 0.72 31.12 3.16
CA GLU A 167 0.31 31.95 2.03
C GLU A 167 0.94 31.49 0.71
N GLU A 168 2.21 31.06 0.74
CA GLU A 168 2.88 30.49 -0.44
C GLU A 168 2.26 29.15 -0.83
N PHE A 169 2.01 28.26 0.13
CA PHE A 169 1.34 26.99 -0.15
C PHE A 169 -0.05 27.18 -0.75
N GLU A 170 -0.87 28.06 -0.15
CA GLU A 170 -2.18 28.42 -0.68
C GLU A 170 -2.10 28.96 -2.12
N GLN A 171 -1.09 29.79 -2.39
CA GLN A 171 -0.90 30.37 -3.72
C GLN A 171 -0.43 29.33 -4.74
N LEU A 172 0.47 28.42 -4.37
CA LEU A 172 0.94 27.33 -5.24
C LEU A 172 -0.22 26.41 -5.64
N VAL A 173 -1.03 25.96 -4.67
CA VAL A 173 -2.23 25.15 -4.95
C VAL A 173 -3.23 25.90 -5.82
N LYS A 174 -3.44 27.19 -5.56
CA LYS A 174 -4.37 28.03 -6.32
C LYS A 174 -3.91 28.27 -7.77
N GLU A 175 -2.62 28.48 -7.98
CA GLU A 175 -2.04 28.69 -9.31
C GLU A 175 -1.86 27.38 -10.08
N GLY A 176 -1.85 26.25 -9.38
CA GLY A 176 -1.60 24.93 -9.96
C GLY A 176 -0.20 24.83 -10.56
N LYS A 177 0.78 25.52 -9.98
CA LYS A 177 2.16 25.57 -10.49
C LYS A 177 3.04 24.67 -9.65
N SER A 178 3.83 23.85 -10.35
CA SER A 178 4.82 22.92 -9.81
C SER A 178 4.21 21.91 -8.84
N ASP A 179 3.92 20.72 -9.35
CA ASP A 179 3.53 19.59 -8.51
C ASP A 179 4.60 19.24 -7.47
N ILE A 180 5.89 19.42 -7.80
CA ILE A 180 7.01 19.25 -6.87
C ILE A 180 6.91 20.21 -5.68
N GLU A 181 6.74 21.51 -5.92
CA GLU A 181 6.66 22.50 -4.83
C GLU A 181 5.42 22.29 -3.95
N ILE A 182 4.31 21.88 -4.57
CA ILE A 182 3.07 21.55 -3.85
C ILE A 182 3.26 20.30 -3.00
N ALA A 183 3.89 19.25 -3.52
CA ALA A 183 4.21 18.04 -2.76
C ALA A 183 5.13 18.35 -1.57
N ASN A 184 6.18 19.15 -1.77
CA ASN A 184 7.07 19.60 -0.71
C ASN A 184 6.33 20.39 0.38
N CYS A 185 5.35 21.22 0.01
CA CYS A 185 4.49 21.89 0.99
C CYS A 185 3.65 20.91 1.79
N PHE A 186 3.04 19.89 1.16
CA PHE A 186 2.29 18.86 1.89
C PHE A 186 3.18 18.12 2.90
N TYR A 187 4.38 17.72 2.47
CA TYR A 187 5.38 17.08 3.34
C TYR A 187 5.76 17.97 4.53
N GLN A 188 6.07 19.25 4.27
CA GLN A 188 6.42 20.20 5.33
C GLN A 188 5.28 20.37 6.34
N PHE A 189 4.05 20.60 5.86
CA PHE A 189 2.92 20.92 6.74
C PHE A 189 2.27 19.70 7.39
N ALA A 190 2.55 18.48 6.91
CA ALA A 190 2.16 17.25 7.58
C ALA A 190 2.77 17.15 8.98
N SER A 191 4.09 17.37 9.08
CA SER A 191 4.87 17.28 10.33
C SER A 191 4.81 18.54 11.21
N MET A 192 4.33 19.68 10.69
CA MET A 192 4.19 20.92 11.46
C MET A 192 2.87 20.99 12.24
N ASP A 193 2.89 21.63 13.41
CA ASP A 193 1.66 22.01 14.11
C ASP A 193 0.87 23.03 13.26
N CYS A 194 -0.23 22.57 12.66
CA CYS A 194 -1.08 23.35 11.76
C CYS A 194 -2.54 22.91 11.88
N ASP A 195 -3.46 23.79 11.48
CA ASP A 195 -4.88 23.48 11.45
C ASP A 195 -5.15 22.40 10.39
N ILE A 196 -5.57 21.22 10.86
CA ILE A 196 -5.86 20.07 10.00
C ILE A 196 -6.99 20.36 9.01
N SER A 197 -7.96 21.22 9.35
CA SER A 197 -9.04 21.59 8.42
C SER A 197 -8.48 22.36 7.23
N TRP A 198 -7.58 23.31 7.49
CA TRP A 198 -6.87 24.06 6.45
C TRP A 198 -6.02 23.14 5.57
N PHE A 199 -5.30 22.19 6.16
CA PHE A 199 -4.46 21.24 5.44
C PHE A 199 -5.29 20.34 4.50
N VAL A 200 -6.40 19.78 5.01
CA VAL A 200 -7.30 18.93 4.22
C VAL A 200 -8.04 19.73 3.13
N GLU A 201 -8.42 20.99 3.39
CA GLU A 201 -8.99 21.85 2.35
C GLU A 201 -8.02 22.10 1.18
N LEU A 202 -6.72 22.24 1.47
CA LEU A 202 -5.71 22.38 0.42
C LEU A 202 -5.53 21.08 -0.36
N ALA A 203 -5.55 19.93 0.31
CA ALA A 203 -5.55 18.61 -0.34
C ALA A 203 -6.72 18.47 -1.33
N ILE A 204 -7.94 18.83 -0.91
CA ILE A 204 -9.13 18.79 -1.78
C ILE A 204 -8.95 19.71 -2.99
N LYS A 205 -8.47 20.95 -2.77
CA LYS A 205 -8.25 21.91 -3.86
C LYS A 205 -7.21 21.40 -4.86
N ALA A 206 -6.10 20.83 -4.38
CA ALA A 206 -5.04 20.28 -5.22
C ALA A 206 -5.52 19.06 -6.02
N MET A 207 -6.26 18.13 -5.39
CA MET A 207 -6.88 16.98 -6.05
C MET A 207 -7.83 17.42 -7.19
N LYS A 208 -8.68 18.42 -6.93
CA LYS A 208 -9.62 18.95 -7.93
C LYS A 208 -8.93 19.72 -9.06
N ALA A 209 -7.78 20.32 -8.80
CA ALA A 209 -7.02 21.05 -9.80
C ALA A 209 -6.40 20.11 -10.85
N LYS A 210 -6.23 18.82 -10.54
CA LYS A 210 -5.67 17.78 -11.44
C LYS A 210 -4.37 18.23 -12.11
N ILE A 211 -3.41 18.64 -11.29
CA ILE A 211 -2.14 19.24 -11.75
C ILE A 211 -1.31 18.21 -12.51
N THR A 212 -1.07 17.05 -11.89
CA THR A 212 -0.41 15.88 -12.50
C THR A 212 -1.04 14.58 -11.97
N ASP A 213 -0.74 13.45 -12.62
CA ASP A 213 -1.22 12.13 -12.19
C ASP A 213 -0.47 11.61 -10.94
N ASP A 214 0.72 12.14 -10.65
CA ASP A 214 1.59 11.69 -9.57
C ASP A 214 1.34 12.43 -8.24
N LEU A 215 0.96 13.72 -8.31
CA LEU A 215 0.69 14.54 -7.11
C LEU A 215 -0.28 13.90 -6.10
N PRO A 216 -1.36 13.20 -6.52
CA PRO A 216 -2.26 12.51 -5.59
C PRO A 216 -1.57 11.53 -4.64
N TYR A 217 -0.49 10.85 -5.05
CA TYR A 217 0.22 9.92 -4.18
C TYR A 217 0.83 10.62 -2.97
N GLY A 218 1.55 11.71 -3.20
CA GLY A 218 2.13 12.54 -2.14
C GLY A 218 1.05 13.14 -1.24
N ILE A 219 -0.04 13.66 -1.81
CA ILE A 219 -1.16 14.19 -1.01
C ILE A 219 -1.74 13.10 -0.10
N GLY A 220 -1.96 11.90 -0.64
CA GLY A 220 -2.58 10.80 0.09
C GLY A 220 -1.73 10.32 1.25
N GLU A 221 -0.42 10.19 1.03
CA GLU A 221 0.56 9.83 2.05
C GLU A 221 0.62 10.87 3.17
N GLU A 222 0.81 12.14 2.83
CA GLU A 222 0.96 13.21 3.81
C GLU A 222 -0.31 13.50 4.62
N VAL A 223 -1.49 13.28 4.03
CA VAL A 223 -2.76 13.32 4.77
C VAL A 223 -2.85 12.19 5.79
N LEU A 224 -2.43 10.97 5.45
CA LEU A 224 -2.41 9.86 6.40
C LEU A 224 -1.39 10.11 7.52
N THR A 225 -0.21 10.63 7.19
CA THR A 225 0.78 11.09 8.18
C THR A 225 0.16 12.10 9.14
N LYS A 226 -0.49 13.14 8.61
CA LYS A 226 -1.15 14.18 9.43
C LYS A 226 -2.21 13.60 10.36
N LEU A 227 -3.01 12.65 9.88
CA LEU A 227 -4.03 11.98 10.69
C LEU A 227 -3.42 11.16 11.83
N ASN A 228 -2.28 10.49 11.58
CA ASN A 228 -1.60 9.70 12.61
C ASN A 228 -1.00 10.60 13.72
N GLU A 229 -0.62 11.83 13.39
CA GLU A 229 -0.09 12.81 14.36
C GLU A 229 -1.17 13.65 15.07
N THR A 230 -2.41 13.65 14.56
CA THR A 230 -3.50 14.49 15.09
C THR A 230 -4.51 13.64 15.88
N PRO A 231 -4.90 14.04 17.10
CA PRO A 231 -5.95 13.35 17.86
C PRO A 231 -7.26 13.23 17.06
N LYS A 232 -7.91 12.06 17.16
CA LYS A 232 -9.10 11.75 16.36
C LYS A 232 -10.27 12.70 16.64
N GLU A 233 -10.33 13.29 17.83
CA GLU A 233 -11.37 14.27 18.20
C GLU A 233 -11.28 15.58 17.41
N ASP A 234 -10.10 15.90 16.88
CA ASP A 234 -9.82 17.13 16.14
C ASP A 234 -9.98 16.95 14.62
N TRP A 235 -10.25 15.72 14.15
CA TRP A 235 -10.34 15.42 12.73
C TRP A 235 -11.55 16.10 12.07
N PRO A 236 -11.37 16.76 10.91
CA PRO A 236 -12.46 17.39 10.17
C PRO A 236 -13.20 16.35 9.33
N ILE A 237 -14.03 15.52 9.97
CA ILE A 237 -14.65 14.31 9.38
C ILE A 237 -15.35 14.59 8.04
N GLU A 238 -16.11 15.69 7.92
CA GLU A 238 -16.82 16.04 6.68
C GLU A 238 -15.85 16.36 5.52
N LEU A 239 -14.73 17.05 5.81
CA LEU A 239 -13.71 17.35 4.80
C LEU A 239 -12.91 16.09 4.42
N LEU A 240 -12.62 15.22 5.39
CA LEU A 240 -11.95 13.95 5.15
C LEU A 240 -12.80 13.02 4.29
N ASP A 241 -14.13 13.00 4.51
CA ASP A 241 -15.05 12.26 3.66
C ASP A 241 -15.04 12.78 2.22
N GLU A 242 -15.10 14.10 2.05
CA GLU A 242 -15.00 14.74 0.73
C GLU A 242 -13.69 14.39 0.03
N LEU A 243 -12.55 14.57 0.70
CA LEU A 243 -11.24 14.24 0.15
C LEU A 243 -11.15 12.76 -0.24
N ALA A 244 -11.66 11.86 0.60
CA ALA A 244 -11.65 10.44 0.32
C ALA A 244 -12.47 10.10 -0.94
N ASN A 245 -13.59 10.79 -1.18
CA ASN A 245 -14.37 10.62 -2.40
C ASN A 245 -13.61 11.13 -3.64
N GLU A 246 -12.81 12.20 -3.53
CA GLU A 246 -11.94 12.66 -4.62
C GLU A 246 -10.86 11.61 -4.96
N PHE A 247 -10.26 10.94 -3.96
CA PHE A 247 -9.33 9.83 -4.17
C PHE A 247 -10.00 8.61 -4.83
N ILE A 248 -11.17 8.19 -4.31
CA ILE A 248 -11.91 7.04 -4.85
C ILE A 248 -12.38 7.28 -6.29
N GLY A 249 -12.76 8.53 -6.59
CA GLY A 249 -13.19 8.95 -7.93
C GLY A 249 -12.04 9.32 -8.87
N PHE A 250 -10.78 9.16 -8.45
CA PHE A 250 -9.64 9.58 -9.24
C PHE A 250 -9.49 8.74 -10.52
N VAL A 251 -9.25 9.44 -11.63
CA VAL A 251 -8.89 8.87 -12.93
C VAL A 251 -7.70 9.65 -13.46
N ASP A 252 -6.72 8.93 -14.01
CA ASP A 252 -5.51 9.48 -14.59
C ASP A 252 -5.78 10.28 -15.89
N SER A 253 -4.74 10.87 -16.47
CA SER A 253 -4.82 11.60 -17.73
C SER A 253 -5.30 10.76 -18.92
N ASN A 254 -5.21 9.42 -18.83
CA ASN A 254 -5.71 8.48 -19.82
C ASN A 254 -7.17 8.04 -19.56
N GLY A 255 -7.75 8.46 -18.43
CA GLY A 255 -9.12 8.13 -18.02
C GLY A 255 -9.27 6.77 -17.33
N PHE A 256 -8.17 6.14 -16.91
CA PHE A 256 -8.18 4.91 -16.14
C PHE A 256 -8.24 5.17 -14.65
N ALA A 257 -9.01 4.35 -13.93
CA ALA A 257 -8.96 4.32 -12.48
C ALA A 257 -7.56 3.88 -12.05
N ASN A 258 -6.99 4.57 -11.07
CA ASN A 258 -5.67 4.23 -10.53
C ASN A 258 -5.83 3.59 -9.14
N PRO A 259 -5.67 2.25 -9.01
CA PRO A 259 -5.82 1.56 -7.72
C PRO A 259 -4.88 2.10 -6.64
N GLY A 260 -3.67 2.54 -7.03
CA GLY A 260 -2.67 3.12 -6.15
C GLY A 260 -3.12 4.44 -5.52
N VAL A 261 -3.89 5.26 -6.23
CA VAL A 261 -4.47 6.51 -5.71
C VAL A 261 -5.77 6.23 -4.93
N ILE A 262 -6.62 5.32 -5.45
CA ILE A 262 -7.90 4.95 -4.83
C ILE A 262 -7.71 4.37 -3.42
N LYS A 263 -6.59 3.67 -3.16
CA LYS A 263 -6.27 3.09 -1.85
C LYS A 263 -6.30 4.12 -0.73
N TYR A 264 -5.83 5.37 -0.97
CA TYR A 264 -5.78 6.42 0.05
C TYR A 264 -7.19 6.84 0.49
N GLY A 265 -8.12 6.98 -0.46
CA GLY A 265 -9.52 7.31 -0.15
C GLY A 265 -10.20 6.22 0.68
N LYS A 266 -9.98 4.94 0.34
CA LYS A 266 -10.47 3.81 1.14
C LYS A 266 -9.90 3.82 2.57
N LYS A 267 -8.59 4.06 2.72
CA LYS A 267 -7.93 4.15 4.02
C LYS A 267 -8.49 5.29 4.88
N ILE A 268 -8.72 6.46 4.28
CA ILE A 268 -9.33 7.61 4.97
C ILE A 268 -10.75 7.26 5.45
N LYS A 269 -11.61 6.69 4.58
CA LYS A 269 -12.97 6.23 4.94
C LYS A 269 -12.97 5.28 6.13
N ARG A 270 -12.10 4.26 6.09
CA ARG A 270 -11.93 3.30 7.19
C ARG A 270 -11.54 4.01 8.50
N LYS A 271 -10.57 4.94 8.45
CA LYS A 271 -10.13 5.70 9.64
C LYS A 271 -11.25 6.56 10.25
N ILE A 272 -12.07 7.22 9.43
CA ILE A 272 -13.20 8.04 9.90
C ILE A 272 -14.46 7.25 10.26
N GLY A 273 -14.50 5.95 9.97
CA GLY A 273 -15.61 5.04 10.30
C GLY A 273 -16.78 5.11 9.31
N MET A 274 -16.49 5.34 8.02
CA MET A 274 -17.45 5.43 6.92
C MET A 274 -17.22 4.38 5.84
#